data_AF-A0A3C0IVX8-F1
#
_entry.id   AF-A0A3C0IVX8-F1
#
_cell.length_a   1.000
_cell.length_b   1.000
_cell.length_c   1.000
_cell.angle_alpha   90.00
_cell.angle_beta   90.00
_cell.angle_gamma   90.00
#
_symmetry.space_group_name_H-M   'P 1'
#
loop_
_entity.id
_entity.type
_entity.pdbx_description
1 polymer ?
#
loop_
_entity_poly.entity_id
_entity_poly.type
_entity_poly.pdbx_seq_one_letter_code
_entity_poly.pdbx_strand_id
1 'polypeptide(L)'
;MDHLVLPILRDWQPDLIVNAAGQDNHYTDPLTSMSFTAQGYARLTKMLAPDIVVLEGGYSIEGALPYVNLGILLALAGMDTSAVRE
;
A
#
# COMPACT_ATOMS: atom_id res chain seq x y z
N MET A 1 -10.82 0.70 -4.99
CA MET A 1 -10.81 -0.70 -4.53
C MET A 1 -12.17 -1.36 -4.69
N ASP A 2 -13.18 -0.93 -3.93
CA ASP A 2 -14.45 -1.66 -3.79
C ASP A 2 -15.30 -1.79 -5.05
N HIS A 3 -15.23 -0.82 -5.96
CA HIS A 3 -16.07 -0.78 -7.16
C HIS A 3 -15.42 -1.37 -8.42
N LEU A 4 -14.13 -1.71 -8.37
CA LEU A 4 -13.41 -2.18 -9.57
C LEU A 4 -12.43 -3.31 -9.24
N VAL A 5 -11.37 -3.01 -8.49
CA VAL A 5 -10.29 -3.96 -8.21
C VAL A 5 -10.79 -5.21 -7.47
N LEU A 6 -11.47 -5.03 -6.33
CA LEU A 6 -11.94 -6.18 -5.53
C LEU A 6 -13.01 -7.02 -6.25
N PRO A 7 -14.01 -6.43 -6.94
CA PRO A 7 -14.92 -7.19 -7.79
C PRO A 7 -14.20 -8.03 -8.84
N ILE A 8 -13.25 -7.45 -9.58
CA ILE A 8 -12.49 -8.17 -10.61
C ILE A 8 -11.72 -9.35 -10.00
N LEU A 9 -11.05 -9.15 -8.86
CA LEU A 9 -10.29 -10.21 -8.20
C LEU A 9 -11.20 -11.35 -7.69
N ARG A 10 -12.39 -11.02 -7.17
CA ARG A 10 -13.38 -12.03 -6.73
C ARG A 10 -13.91 -12.85 -7.90
N ASP A 11 -14.16 -12.22 -9.04
CA ASP A 11 -14.66 -12.91 -10.23
C ASP A 11 -13.57 -13.77 -10.87
N TRP A 12 -12.33 -13.27 -10.89
CA TRP A 12 -11.18 -13.97 -11.51
C TRP A 12 -10.66 -15.13 -10.66
N GLN A 13 -10.69 -15.02 -9.33
CA GLN A 13 -10.17 -16.03 -8.38
C GLN A 13 -8.69 -16.40 -8.61
N PRO A 14 -7.75 -15.46 -8.39
CA PRO A 14 -6.33 -15.79 -8.44
C PRO A 14 -5.93 -16.86 -7.42
N ASP A 15 -4.97 -17.69 -7.80
CA ASP A 15 -4.20 -18.51 -6.86
C ASP A 15 -3.20 -17.66 -6.05
N LEU A 16 -2.76 -16.52 -6.58
CA LEU A 16 -1.78 -15.62 -5.97
C LEU A 16 -2.03 -14.16 -6.35
N ILE A 17 -1.93 -13.26 -5.37
CA ILE A 17 -1.97 -11.81 -5.53
C ILE A 17 -0.59 -11.23 -5.20
N VAL A 18 0.04 -10.64 -6.22
CA VAL A 18 1.27 -9.87 -6.07
C VAL A 18 0.95 -8.38 -6.15
N ASN A 19 1.27 -7.63 -5.10
CA ASN A 19 1.14 -6.19 -5.06
C ASN A 19 2.49 -5.53 -5.37
N ALA A 20 2.64 -4.98 -6.57
CA ALA A 20 3.74 -4.10 -6.93
C ALA A 20 3.54 -2.72 -6.26
N ALA A 21 4.06 -2.57 -5.04
CA ALA A 21 3.78 -1.46 -4.15
C ALA A 21 4.76 -0.29 -4.36
N GLY A 22 4.64 0.38 -5.51
CA GLY A 22 5.27 1.69 -5.71
C GLY A 22 4.71 2.71 -4.72
N GLN A 23 5.61 3.52 -4.15
CA GLN A 23 5.35 4.50 -3.08
C GLN A 23 5.49 5.93 -3.55
N ASP A 24 5.71 6.13 -4.84
CA ASP A 24 5.92 7.42 -5.48
C ASP A 24 4.66 8.27 -5.58
N ASN A 25 3.48 7.72 -5.31
CA ASN A 25 2.23 8.48 -5.17
C ASN A 25 2.01 9.13 -3.79
N HIS A 26 2.95 8.92 -2.85
CA HIS A 26 2.88 9.54 -1.53
C HIS A 26 2.96 11.07 -1.63
N TYR A 27 2.26 11.79 -0.75
CA TYR A 27 2.13 13.25 -0.86
C TYR A 27 3.46 14.02 -0.70
N THR A 28 4.49 13.39 -0.15
CA THR A 28 5.84 13.96 -0.04
C THR A 28 6.79 13.51 -1.14
N ASP A 29 6.38 12.62 -2.05
CA ASP A 29 7.25 12.15 -3.11
C ASP A 29 7.58 13.27 -4.11
N PRO A 30 8.85 13.42 -4.52
CA PRO A 30 9.26 14.51 -5.40
C PRO A 30 8.93 14.28 -6.89
N LEU A 31 8.62 13.05 -7.32
CA LEU A 31 8.43 12.74 -8.74
C LEU A 31 6.97 12.83 -9.19
N THR A 32 6.03 12.53 -8.29
CA THR A 32 4.61 12.63 -8.61
C THR A 32 3.94 13.73 -7.78
N SER A 33 2.66 13.97 -8.03
CA SER A 33 1.89 15.00 -7.31
C SER A 33 0.54 14.42 -6.89
N MET A 34 0.60 13.25 -6.26
CA MET A 34 -0.54 12.57 -5.68
C MET A 34 -0.63 12.86 -4.17
N SER A 35 -1.68 12.36 -3.50
CA SER A 35 -1.99 12.71 -2.11
C SER A 35 -2.26 11.49 -1.24
N PHE A 36 -1.46 10.43 -1.42
CA PHE A 36 -1.55 9.23 -0.60
C PHE A 36 -0.71 9.36 0.66
N THR A 37 -1.19 8.76 1.74
CA THR A 37 -0.57 8.73 3.07
C THR A 37 -0.14 7.32 3.44
N ALA A 38 0.76 7.18 4.41
CA ALA A 38 1.15 5.88 4.97
C ALA A 38 -0.07 5.10 5.50
N GLN A 39 -1.04 5.79 6.12
CA GLN A 39 -2.30 5.19 6.55
C GLN A 39 -3.15 4.70 5.36
N GLY A 40 -3.17 5.47 4.26
CA GLY A 40 -3.84 5.09 3.03
C GLY A 40 -3.30 3.77 2.47
N TYR A 41 -1.98 3.64 2.41
CA TYR A 41 -1.30 2.39 2.02
C TYR A 41 -1.68 1.22 2.92
N ALA A 42 -1.62 1.40 4.24
CA ALA A 42 -1.99 0.37 5.20
C ALA A 42 -3.44 -0.12 4.99
N ARG A 43 -4.38 0.81 4.74
CA ARG A 43 -5.78 0.48 4.44
C ARG A 43 -5.91 -0.28 3.13
N LEU A 44 -5.24 0.15 2.07
CA LEU A 44 -5.31 -0.50 0.75
C LEU A 44 -4.72 -1.91 0.79
N THR A 45 -3.58 -2.10 1.47
CA THR A 45 -2.98 -3.43 1.68
C THR A 45 -3.92 -4.34 2.47
N LYS A 46 -4.55 -3.83 3.54
CA LYS A 46 -5.52 -4.61 4.31
C LYS A 46 -6.75 -5.00 3.50
N MET A 47 -7.22 -4.12 2.62
CA MET A 47 -8.35 -4.40 1.72
C MET A 47 -7.99 -5.41 0.63
N LEU A 48 -6.78 -5.29 0.06
CA LEU A 48 -6.30 -6.17 -1.00
C LEU A 48 -5.94 -7.57 -0.48
N ALA A 49 -5.41 -7.64 0.75
CA ALA A 49 -4.87 -8.86 1.37
C ALA A 49 -3.95 -9.65 0.41
N PRO A 50 -2.87 -9.03 -0.11
CA PRO A 50 -2.00 -9.68 -1.08
C PRO A 50 -1.13 -10.75 -0.42
N ASP A 51 -0.74 -11.77 -1.19
CA ASP A 51 0.18 -12.81 -0.75
C ASP A 51 1.63 -12.34 -0.74
N ILE A 52 1.98 -11.48 -1.70
CA ILE A 52 3.33 -10.93 -1.86
C ILE A 52 3.24 -9.42 -2.08
N VAL A 53 4.13 -8.68 -1.43
CA VAL A 53 4.33 -7.25 -1.71
C VAL A 53 5.76 -7.03 -2.17
N VAL A 54 5.91 -6.34 -3.29
CA VAL A 54 7.21 -5.99 -3.88
C VAL A 54 7.35 -4.48 -3.82
N LEU A 55 8.42 -3.98 -3.20
CA LEU A 55 8.74 -2.56 -3.22
C LEU A 55 9.21 -2.17 -4.63
N GLU A 56 8.62 -1.12 -5.19
CA GLU A 56 8.98 -0.56 -6.49
C GLU A 56 9.60 0.84 -6.32
N GLY A 57 9.03 1.87 -6.97
CA GLY A 57 9.42 3.26 -6.78
C GLY A 57 9.06 3.82 -5.40
N GLY A 58 9.56 5.01 -5.09
CA GLY A 58 9.42 5.68 -3.80
C GLY A 58 10.68 6.46 -3.48
N TYR A 59 10.61 7.78 -3.63
CA TYR A 59 11.77 8.66 -3.71
C TYR A 59 11.82 9.68 -2.56
N SER A 60 10.75 9.78 -1.77
CA SER A 60 10.77 10.41 -0.45
C SER A 60 11.35 9.44 0.60
N ILE A 61 12.68 9.34 0.61
CA ILE A 61 13.42 8.33 1.39
C ILE A 61 13.17 8.43 2.90
N GLU A 62 13.15 9.64 3.46
CA GLU A 62 12.94 9.84 4.91
C GLU A 62 11.51 10.26 5.23
N GLY A 63 10.85 10.99 4.32
CA GLY A 63 9.54 11.59 4.56
C GLY A 63 8.34 10.71 4.18
N ALA A 64 8.56 9.50 3.68
CA ALA A 64 7.49 8.57 3.29
C ALA A 64 7.87 7.11 3.49
N LEU A 65 8.99 6.70 2.87
CA LEU A 65 9.36 5.30 2.70
C LEU A 65 9.31 4.47 4.01
N PRO A 66 9.82 4.96 5.17
CA PRO A 66 9.81 4.18 6.41
C PRO A 66 8.38 3.95 6.93
N TYR A 67 7.54 4.98 6.84
CA TYR A 67 6.18 4.98 7.38
C TYR A 67 5.23 4.19 6.51
N VAL A 68 5.35 4.31 5.18
CA VAL A 68 4.60 3.51 4.22
C VAL A 68 4.97 2.04 4.37
N ASN A 69 6.26 1.71 4.46
CA ASN A 69 6.71 0.33 4.70
C ASN A 69 6.18 -0.22 6.03
N LEU A 70 6.24 0.55 7.12
CA LEU A 70 5.65 0.15 8.40
C LEU A 70 4.14 -0.13 8.27
N GLY A 71 3.41 0.76 7.60
CA GLY A 71 1.96 0.60 7.37
C GLY A 71 1.62 -0.66 6.58
N ILE A 72 2.38 -0.95 5.52
CA ILE A 72 2.23 -2.17 4.72
C ILE A 72 2.54 -3.41 5.56
N LEU A 73 3.67 -3.44 6.27
CA LEU A 73 4.09 -4.59 7.08
C LEU A 73 3.10 -4.91 8.20
N LEU A 74 2.63 -3.89 8.92
CA LEU A 74 1.62 -4.07 9.96
C LEU A 74 0.29 -4.57 9.37
N ALA A 75 -0.12 -4.06 8.20
CA ALA A 75 -1.32 -4.53 7.52
C ALA A 75 -1.21 -6.01 7.10
N LEU A 76 -0.06 -6.43 6.55
CA LEU A 76 0.23 -7.82 6.19
C LEU A 76 0.24 -8.73 7.43
N ALA A 77 0.80 -8.26 8.54
CA ALA A 77 0.82 -8.98 9.81
C ALA A 77 -0.53 -9.02 10.53
N GLY A 78 -1.58 -8.40 9.99
CA GLY A 78 -2.89 -8.29 10.64
C GLY A 78 -2.88 -7.45 11.92
N MET A 79 -1.87 -6.59 12.10
CA MET A 79 -1.68 -5.75 13.27
C MET A 79 -2.46 -4.43 13.16
N ASP A 80 -2.60 -3.72 14.27
CA ASP A 80 -3.20 -2.39 14.29
C ASP A 80 -2.31 -1.37 13.57
N THR A 81 -2.93 -0.59 12.68
CA THR A 81 -2.28 0.46 11.89
C THR A 81 -2.77 1.85 12.27
N SER A 82 -3.62 1.96 13.30
CA SER A 82 -4.25 3.23 13.72
C SER A 82 -3.25 4.32 14.07
N ALA A 83 -2.07 3.95 14.57
CA ALA A 83 -0.99 4.84 14.98
C ALA A 83 0.05 5.13 13.88
N VAL A 84 -0.06 4.51 12.69
CA VAL A 84 0.87 4.76 11.59
C VAL A 84 0.67 6.18 11.05
N ARG A 85 1.73 6.98 11.12
CA ARG A 85 1.80 8.37 10.65
C ARG A 85 3.19 8.60 10.07
N GLU A 86 3.30 9.57 9.18
CA GLU A 86 4.53 10.13 8.62
C GLU A 86 5.36 10.93 9.65
#